data_AF-A0A2E7JGQ7-F1
#
_entry.id   AF-A0A2E7JGQ7-F1
#
_cell.length_a   1.000
_cell.length_b   1.000
_cell.length_c   1.000
_cell.angle_alpha   90.00
_cell.angle_beta   90.00
_cell.angle_gamma   90.00
#
_symmetry.space_group_name_H-M   'P 1'
#
loop_
_entity.id
_entity.type
_entity.pdbx_description
1 polymer ?
#
loop_
_entity_poly.entity_id
_entity_poly.type
_entity_poly.pdbx_seq_one_letter_code
_entity_poly.pdbx_strand_id
1 'polypeptide(L)'
;MHHAHFEPLWVAPKAHSIADWLIFLYEIQDGRGLSSYLGIRSGVGNHDAVRLWVHQKMHTRPKEFQTLGDLRTSFARLLPDATN
;
A
#
# COMPACT_ATOMS: atom_id res chain seq x y z
N MET A 1 14.96 7.98 23.17
CA MET A 1 13.63 7.78 22.57
C MET A 1 13.64 8.49 21.22
N HIS A 2 13.77 7.76 20.12
CA HIS A 2 13.73 8.38 18.78
C HIS A 2 12.28 8.70 18.44
N HIS A 3 11.93 9.98 18.48
CA HIS A 3 10.67 10.47 17.92
C HIS A 3 10.75 10.28 16.41
N ALA A 4 10.09 9.23 15.90
CA ALA A 4 9.81 9.13 14.48
C ALA A 4 8.91 10.32 14.13
N HIS A 5 9.47 11.31 13.44
CA HIS A 5 8.71 12.36 12.79
C HIS A 5 7.74 11.68 11.81
N PHE A 6 6.50 11.49 12.23
CA PHE A 6 5.39 11.18 11.33
C PHE A 6 5.02 12.50 10.63
N GLU A 7 5.77 12.83 9.59
CA GLU A 7 5.23 13.67 8.53
C GLU A 7 4.02 12.89 7.96
N PRO A 8 2.77 13.39 8.09
CA PRO A 8 1.63 12.71 7.51
C PRO A 8 1.87 12.61 6.01
N LEU A 9 2.09 11.38 5.53
CA LEU A 9 2.28 11.11 4.11
C LEU A 9 1.06 11.70 3.39
N TRP A 10 1.31 12.72 2.57
CA TRP A 10 0.23 13.47 1.93
C TRP A 10 -0.37 12.61 0.82
N VAL A 11 -1.37 11.81 1.19
CA VAL A 11 -2.07 10.87 0.33
C VAL A 11 -3.48 11.38 0.09
N ALA A 12 -3.92 11.42 -1.16
CA ALA A 12 -5.28 11.83 -1.51
C ALA A 12 -6.32 11.02 -0.73
N PRO A 13 -7.41 11.61 -0.21
CA PRO A 13 -8.40 10.90 0.62
C PRO A 13 -8.94 9.61 -0.01
N LYS A 14 -9.15 9.62 -1.33
CA LYS A 14 -9.59 8.44 -2.09
C LYS A 14 -8.56 7.30 -2.07
N ALA A 15 -7.27 7.62 -2.17
CA ALA A 15 -6.21 6.63 -2.07
C ALA A 15 -6.13 6.03 -0.66
N HIS A 16 -6.42 6.84 0.37
CA HIS A 16 -6.50 6.38 1.75
C HIS A 16 -7.62 5.34 1.93
N SER A 17 -8.86 5.64 1.50
CA SER A 17 -9.99 4.70 1.63
C SER A 17 -9.77 3.39 0.87
N ILE A 18 -9.14 3.45 -0.31
CA ILE A 18 -8.81 2.26 -1.09
C ILE A 18 -7.70 1.45 -0.41
N ALA A 19 -6.69 2.11 0.15
CA ALA A 19 -5.62 1.45 0.88
C ALA A 19 -6.14 0.76 2.14
N ASP A 20 -6.99 1.42 2.93
CA ASP A 20 -7.59 0.82 4.12
C ASP A 20 -8.46 -0.40 3.77
N TRP A 21 -9.19 -0.34 2.64
CA TRP A 21 -9.91 -1.49 2.12
C TRP A 21 -8.99 -2.66 1.77
N LEU A 22 -7.84 -2.42 1.14
CA LEU A 22 -6.85 -3.47 0.84
C LEU A 22 -6.20 -4.02 2.12
N ILE A 23 -5.83 -3.13 3.05
CA ILE A 23 -5.26 -3.52 4.36
C ILE A 23 -6.22 -4.46 5.10
N PHE A 24 -7.51 -4.10 5.14
CA PHE A 24 -8.55 -4.93 5.73
C PHE A 24 -8.73 -6.26 4.99
N LEU A 25 -8.81 -6.23 3.67
CA LEU A 25 -9.10 -7.41 2.85
C LEU A 25 -7.99 -8.48 2.92
N TYR A 26 -6.73 -8.04 3.01
CA TYR A 26 -5.56 -8.93 3.07
C TYR A 26 -4.99 -9.07 4.49
N GLU A 27 -5.71 -8.58 5.50
CA GLU A 27 -5.32 -8.63 6.91
C GLU A 27 -3.88 -8.16 7.14
N ILE A 28 -3.48 -7.10 6.44
CA ILE A 28 -2.10 -6.60 6.46
C ILE A 28 -1.80 -6.13 7.88
N GLN A 29 -0.88 -6.84 8.52
CA GLN A 29 -0.46 -6.52 9.88
C GLN A 29 0.32 -5.21 9.91
N ASP A 30 0.12 -4.44 10.98
CA ASP A 30 1.00 -3.33 11.29
C ASP A 30 2.40 -3.88 11.59
N GLY A 31 3.43 -3.20 11.10
CA GLY A 31 4.78 -3.74 11.04
C GLY A 31 5.57 -3.21 9.86
N ARG A 32 6.60 -3.96 9.43
CA ARG A 32 7.53 -3.55 8.37
C ARG A 32 7.82 -4.71 7.42
N GLY A 33 8.34 -4.39 6.24
CA GLY A 33 8.79 -5.35 5.23
C GLY A 33 7.96 -5.34 3.95
N LEU A 34 6.69 -4.91 4.00
CA LEU A 34 5.84 -4.86 2.81
C LEU A 34 6.31 -3.82 1.78
N SER A 35 7.01 -2.77 2.23
CA SER A 35 7.52 -1.71 1.37
C SER A 35 8.44 -2.20 0.24
N SER A 36 9.26 -3.23 0.47
CA SER A 36 10.14 -3.77 -0.59
C SER A 36 9.35 -4.45 -1.71
N TYR A 37 8.30 -5.18 -1.36
CA TYR A 37 7.43 -5.85 -2.33
C TYR A 37 6.61 -4.86 -3.16
N LEU A 38 6.22 -3.75 -2.54
CA LEU A 38 5.47 -2.69 -3.19
C LEU A 38 6.34 -1.69 -3.97
N GLY A 39 7.66 -1.84 -3.95
CA GLY A 39 8.58 -0.88 -4.59
C GLY A 39 8.55 0.51 -3.94
N ILE A 40 8.17 0.59 -2.67
CA ILE A 40 8.14 1.82 -1.87
C ILE A 40 9.47 1.94 -1.11
N ARG A 41 9.91 3.19 -0.87
CA ARG A 41 11.14 3.47 -0.12
C ARG A 41 11.18 2.69 1.19
N SER A 42 12.33 2.07 1.47
CA SER A 42 12.54 1.30 2.70
C SER A 42 12.36 2.15 3.96
N GLY A 43 11.91 1.51 5.04
CA GLY A 43 11.75 2.14 6.35
C GLY A 43 10.33 2.63 6.69
N VAL A 44 9.40 2.62 5.73
CA VAL A 44 7.98 2.87 6.01
C VAL A 44 7.28 1.62 6.55
N GLY A 45 6.27 1.84 7.40
CA GLY A 45 5.41 0.77 7.91
C GLY A 45 4.56 0.14 6.82
N ASN A 46 4.04 -1.06 7.07
CA ASN A 46 3.26 -1.81 6.07
C ASN A 46 2.03 -1.04 5.59
N HIS A 47 1.24 -0.46 6.51
CA HIS A 47 0.04 0.31 6.13
C HIS A 47 0.38 1.54 5.31
N ASP A 48 1.41 2.27 5.71
CA ASP A 48 1.90 3.45 4.98
C ASP A 48 2.46 3.06 3.61
N ALA A 49 3.12 1.91 3.50
CA ALA A 49 3.56 1.37 2.22
C ALA A 49 2.37 1.11 1.29
N VAL A 50 1.27 0.51 1.79
CA VAL A 50 0.05 0.30 1.00
C VAL A 50 -0.55 1.64 0.56
N ARG A 51 -0.66 2.62 1.47
CA ARG A 51 -1.20 3.95 1.17
C ARG A 51 -0.40 4.66 0.08
N LEU A 52 0.93 4.63 0.17
CA LEU A 52 1.82 5.21 -0.83
C LEU A 52 1.73 4.48 -2.18
N TRP A 53 1.66 3.16 -2.16
CA TRP A 53 1.52 2.37 -3.37
C TRP A 53 0.21 2.69 -4.10
N VAL A 54 -0.93 2.68 -3.39
CA VAL A 54 -2.24 3.05 -3.97
C VAL A 54 -2.20 4.46 -4.54
N HIS A 55 -1.62 5.40 -3.79
CA HIS A 55 -1.47 6.78 -4.26
C HIS A 55 -0.68 6.85 -5.58
N GLN A 56 0.47 6.17 -5.67
CA GLN A 56 1.29 6.12 -6.87
C GLN A 56 0.54 5.51 -8.07
N LYS A 57 -0.21 4.42 -7.86
CA LYS A 57 -1.00 3.79 -8.93
C LYS A 57 -2.14 4.68 -9.42
N MET A 58 -2.79 5.40 -8.51
CA MET A 58 -3.82 6.37 -8.88
C MET A 58 -3.27 7.56 -9.69
N HIS A 59 -2.07 8.03 -9.36
CA HIS A 59 -1.42 9.15 -10.08
C HIS A 59 -0.89 8.75 -11.46
N THR A 60 -0.38 7.53 -11.60
CA THR A 60 0.19 7.05 -12.87
C THR A 60 -0.88 6.60 -13.87
N ARG A 61 -2.16 6.49 -13.45
CA ARG A 61 -3.31 5.96 -14.22
C ARG A 61 -2.94 4.89 -15.27
N PRO A 62 -2.23 3.80 -14.92
CA PRO A 62 -1.92 2.78 -15.89
C PRO A 62 -3.22 2.08 -16.33
N LYS A 63 -3.28 1.61 -17.60
CA LYS A 63 -4.47 0.92 -18.14
C LYS A 63 -4.91 -0.28 -17.30
N GLU A 64 -4.00 -0.86 -16.53
CA GLU A 64 -4.21 -1.99 -15.60
C GLU A 64 -4.82 -1.59 -14.26
N PHE A 65 -5.17 -0.32 -14.02
CA PHE A 65 -5.80 0.17 -12.78
C PHE A 65 -7.07 0.98 -13.06
N GLN A 66 -7.84 0.57 -14.06
CA GLN A 66 -9.11 1.23 -14.42
C GLN A 66 -10.22 0.92 -13.42
N THR A 67 -10.15 -0.23 -12.75
CA THR A 67 -11.12 -0.63 -11.73
C THR A 67 -10.44 -0.93 -10.38
N LEU A 68 -11.24 -0.91 -9.30
CA LEU A 68 -10.80 -1.40 -8.00
C LEU A 68 -10.42 -2.89 -8.03
N GLY A 69 -11.04 -3.67 -8.92
CA GLY A 69 -10.75 -5.10 -9.10
C GLY A 69 -9.35 -5.35 -9.67
N ASP A 70 -8.91 -4.54 -10.63
CA ASP A 70 -7.57 -4.66 -11.21
C ASP A 70 -6.49 -4.22 -10.21
N LEU A 71 -6.77 -3.16 -9.45
CA LEU A 71 -5.91 -2.71 -8.37
C LEU A 71 -5.74 -3.78 -7.30
N ARG A 72 -6.83 -4.41 -6.87
CA ARG A 72 -6.80 -5.55 -5.94
C ARG A 72 -5.98 -6.70 -6.50
N THR A 73 -6.23 -7.10 -7.74
CA THR A 73 -5.51 -8.23 -8.38
C THR A 73 -4.01 -7.96 -8.46
N SER A 74 -3.63 -6.74 -8.83
CA SER A 74 -2.22 -6.34 -8.91
C SER A 74 -1.57 -6.29 -7.53
N PHE A 75 -2.28 -5.80 -6.51
CA PHE A 75 -1.80 -5.81 -5.13
C PHE A 75 -1.56 -7.23 -4.63
N ALA A 76 -2.51 -8.14 -4.85
CA ALA A 76 -2.41 -9.54 -4.44
C ALA A 76 -1.16 -10.25 -4.99
N ARG A 77 -0.80 -9.97 -6.25
CA ARG A 77 0.39 -10.55 -6.91
C ARG A 77 1.71 -10.06 -6.31
N LEU A 78 1.70 -8.93 -5.63
CA LEU A 78 2.88 -8.36 -4.98
C LEU A 78 3.04 -8.86 -3.54
N LEU A 79 1.97 -9.38 -2.93
CA LEU A 79 2.07 -9.91 -1.59
C LEU A 79 2.96 -11.16 -1.60
N PRO A 80 3.84 -11.33 -0.59
CA PRO A 80 4.53 -12.60 -0.42
C PRO A 80 3.47 -13.68 -0.25
N ASP A 81 3.62 -14.81 -0.95
CA ASP A 81 2.74 -15.95 -0.78
C ASP A 81 2.66 -16.25 0.72
N ALA A 82 1.44 -16.32 1.25
CA ALA A 82 1.19 -16.95 2.53
C ALA A 82 1.39 -18.46 2.38
N THR A 83 2.60 -18.90 2.01
CA THR A 83 3.02 -20.28 2.18
C THR A 83 3.26 -20.50 3.66
N ASN A 84 2.19 -20.88 4.35
CA ASN A 84 2.22 -21.70 5.57
C ASN A 84 1.24 -22.85 5.38
#